data_AF-A0A1S4CP55-F1
#
_entry.id   AF-A0A1S4CP55-F1
#
_cell.length_a   1.000
_cell.length_b   1.000
_cell.length_c   1.000
_cell.angle_alpha   90.00
_cell.angle_beta   90.00
_cell.angle_gamma   90.00
#
_symmetry.space_group_name_H-M   'P 1'
#
loop_
_entity.id
_entity.type
_entity.pdbx_description
1 polymer ?
#
loop_
_entity_poly.entity_id
_entity_poly.type
_entity_poly.pdbx_seq_one_letter_code
_entity_poly.pdbx_strand_id
1 'polypeptide(L)'
;MASLVSTLCILFFFFFNIILNPVHAQVIFEDGYSVKTVIDGNKIKINPHSIIPVLGAGNFIILDSAASTFYTLSYNKNSEFSISKLTGTETAGYVDGSLDKAKFNKPKSITVDSKGNIYVADIRNKHAIRKISKSGVTTIAGGYSLIPGRADGPGLNASFSDDFELSFVPERCTLMISDRGTKLVREIQLKAEDCSRNSHSALRAVSTWFLTVGLPCLVCLILGLVIRPYVIPNTGTQQSSSAQHDMEALPNQSGETSSDVLLRHQKRSC
;
A
#
# COMPACT_ATOMS: atom_id res chain seq x y z
N MET A 1 -9.60 1.32 -72.44
CA MET A 1 -8.97 -0.02 -72.34
C MET A 1 -7.80 -0.03 -71.37
N ALA A 2 -6.55 0.19 -71.78
CA ALA A 2 -5.35 -0.06 -70.96
C ALA A 2 -5.37 0.51 -69.52
N SER A 3 -5.77 1.78 -69.34
CA SER A 3 -5.84 2.42 -68.01
C SER A 3 -6.77 1.69 -67.02
N LEU A 4 -7.91 1.16 -67.49
CA LEU A 4 -8.89 0.45 -66.64
C LEU A 4 -8.37 -0.92 -66.20
N VAL A 5 -7.61 -1.60 -67.08
CA VAL A 5 -6.97 -2.88 -66.74
C VAL A 5 -5.89 -2.66 -65.68
N SER A 6 -5.09 -1.59 -65.81
CA SER A 6 -4.05 -1.24 -64.83
C SER A 6 -4.64 -0.99 -63.43
N THR A 7 -5.68 -0.17 -63.31
CA THR A 7 -6.33 0.07 -62.00
C THR A 7 -6.99 -1.17 -61.42
N LEU A 8 -7.60 -2.03 -62.26
CA LEU A 8 -8.18 -3.30 -61.80
C LEU A 8 -7.11 -4.28 -61.32
N CYS A 9 -5.97 -4.39 -62.00
CA CYS A 9 -4.84 -5.20 -61.56
C CYS A 9 -4.24 -4.68 -60.25
N ILE A 10 -4.12 -3.35 -60.07
CA ILE A 10 -3.63 -2.75 -58.81
C ILE A 10 -4.61 -3.03 -57.67
N LEU A 11 -5.93 -2.85 -57.88
CA LEU A 11 -6.94 -3.21 -56.88
C LEU A 11 -6.86 -4.70 -56.52
N PHE A 12 -6.78 -5.58 -57.53
CA PHE A 12 -6.67 -7.02 -57.31
C PHE A 12 -5.42 -7.36 -56.49
N PHE A 13 -4.25 -6.79 -56.81
CA PHE A 13 -3.03 -7.00 -56.03
C PHE A 13 -3.17 -6.50 -54.59
N PHE A 14 -3.79 -5.34 -54.37
CA PHE A 14 -3.98 -4.76 -53.05
C PHE A 14 -4.93 -5.61 -52.19
N PHE A 15 -6.09 -6.00 -52.72
CA PHE A 15 -7.03 -6.91 -52.04
C PHE A 15 -6.43 -8.31 -51.83
N PHE A 16 -5.67 -8.85 -52.78
CA PHE A 16 -5.00 -10.16 -52.65
C PHE A 16 -3.97 -10.16 -51.52
N ASN A 17 -3.19 -9.08 -51.37
CA ASN A 17 -2.25 -8.93 -50.24
C ASN A 17 -2.95 -8.76 -48.89
N ILE A 18 -4.12 -8.12 -48.84
CA ILE A 18 -4.95 -8.01 -47.62
C ILE A 18 -5.58 -9.38 -47.26
N ILE A 19 -6.06 -10.13 -48.25
CA ILE A 19 -6.71 -11.44 -48.04
C ILE A 19 -5.71 -12.53 -47.64
N LEU A 20 -4.48 -12.49 -48.15
CA LEU A 20 -3.44 -13.48 -47.83
C LEU A 20 -2.70 -13.24 -46.52
N ASN A 21 -2.81 -12.06 -45.91
CA ASN A 21 -2.17 -11.73 -44.63
C ASN A 21 -3.21 -11.43 -43.54
N PRO A 22 -4.01 -12.41 -43.09
CA PRO A 22 -4.82 -12.24 -41.90
C PRO A 22 -3.88 -12.02 -40.70
N VAL A 23 -3.86 -10.79 -40.17
CA VAL A 23 -3.03 -10.41 -39.01
C VAL A 23 -3.61 -11.04 -37.74
N HIS A 24 -3.36 -12.34 -37.58
CA HIS A 24 -3.67 -13.07 -36.36
C HIS A 24 -2.71 -12.62 -35.27
N ALA A 25 -3.21 -11.77 -34.36
CA ALA A 25 -2.51 -11.45 -33.12
C ALA A 25 -2.38 -12.71 -32.26
N GLN A 26 -1.24 -13.38 -32.37
CA GLN A 26 -0.93 -14.57 -31.59
C GLN A 26 -0.75 -14.18 -30.11
N VAL A 27 -1.44 -14.90 -29.23
CA VAL A 27 -1.22 -14.76 -27.78
C VAL A 27 0.14 -15.36 -27.44
N ILE A 28 1.03 -14.52 -26.95
CA ILE A 28 2.33 -14.93 -26.39
C ILE A 28 2.11 -15.13 -24.89
N PHE A 29 2.39 -16.33 -24.39
CA PHE A 29 2.36 -16.64 -22.97
C PHE A 29 3.77 -16.53 -22.38
N GLU A 30 3.85 -16.15 -21.10
CA GLU A 30 5.08 -16.19 -20.33
C GLU A 30 5.15 -17.54 -19.58
N ASP A 31 6.31 -18.20 -19.63
CA ASP A 31 6.52 -19.51 -19.03
C ASP A 31 6.59 -19.46 -17.48
N GLY A 32 6.30 -20.59 -16.84
CA GLY A 32 6.43 -20.77 -15.39
C GLY A 32 5.17 -20.45 -14.58
N TYR A 33 4.17 -19.79 -15.16
CA TYR A 33 2.86 -19.62 -14.52
C TYR A 33 2.02 -20.89 -14.57
N SER A 34 1.37 -21.22 -13.45
CA SER A 34 0.41 -22.34 -13.36
C SER A 34 -0.79 -21.99 -12.49
N VAL A 35 -1.96 -22.52 -12.83
CA VAL A 35 -3.23 -22.26 -12.13
C VAL A 35 -3.68 -23.53 -11.41
N LYS A 36 -3.90 -23.45 -10.10
CA LYS A 36 -4.40 -24.55 -9.27
C LYS A 36 -5.69 -24.13 -8.56
N THR A 37 -6.74 -24.93 -8.71
CA THR A 37 -7.98 -24.77 -7.92
C THR A 37 -7.69 -25.05 -6.45
N VAL A 38 -7.86 -24.02 -5.60
CA VAL A 38 -7.68 -24.10 -4.15
C VAL A 38 -8.98 -24.48 -3.44
N ILE A 39 -10.11 -23.93 -3.89
CA ILE A 39 -11.46 -24.23 -3.41
C ILE A 39 -12.39 -24.37 -4.62
N ASP A 40 -13.31 -25.33 -4.55
CA ASP A 40 -14.38 -25.51 -5.53
C ASP A 40 -15.71 -25.04 -4.93
N GLY A 41 -16.14 -23.84 -5.33
CA GLY A 41 -17.36 -23.19 -4.83
C GLY A 41 -18.63 -24.02 -5.04
N ASN A 42 -18.67 -24.87 -6.08
CA ASN A 42 -19.83 -25.71 -6.38
C ASN A 42 -20.05 -26.79 -5.31
N LYS A 43 -18.96 -27.36 -4.78
CA LYS A 43 -19.01 -28.40 -3.74
C LYS A 43 -19.46 -27.86 -2.39
N ILE A 44 -19.13 -26.59 -2.09
CA ILE A 44 -19.44 -25.94 -0.80
C ILE A 44 -20.58 -24.92 -0.88
N LYS A 45 -21.21 -24.77 -2.05
CA LYS A 45 -22.32 -23.84 -2.34
C LYS A 45 -21.99 -22.37 -2.06
N ILE A 46 -20.81 -21.92 -2.46
CA ILE A 46 -20.35 -20.52 -2.38
C ILE A 46 -20.02 -20.02 -3.79
N ASN A 47 -20.49 -18.81 -4.12
CA ASN A 47 -20.25 -18.12 -5.38
C ASN A 47 -19.27 -16.94 -5.17
N PRO A 48 -17.94 -17.18 -5.22
CA PRO A 48 -16.95 -16.14 -4.94
C PRO A 48 -16.98 -15.04 -6.01
N HIS A 49 -17.38 -13.83 -5.60
CA HIS A 49 -17.40 -12.64 -6.45
C HIS A 49 -16.07 -11.89 -6.44
N SER A 50 -15.42 -11.79 -5.27
CA SER A 50 -14.09 -11.19 -5.13
C SER A 50 -13.34 -11.76 -3.93
N ILE A 51 -12.01 -11.62 -3.94
CA ILE A 51 -11.10 -12.08 -2.88
C ILE A 51 -10.04 -11.00 -2.59
N ILE A 52 -9.79 -10.71 -1.31
CA ILE A 52 -8.83 -9.66 -0.88
C ILE A 52 -7.99 -10.15 0.31
N PRO A 53 -6.64 -9.97 0.29
CA PRO A 53 -5.78 -10.37 1.41
C PRO A 53 -5.95 -9.48 2.65
N VAL A 54 -5.90 -10.10 3.83
CA VAL A 54 -5.82 -9.41 5.12
C VAL A 54 -4.34 -9.25 5.50
N LEU A 55 -3.85 -8.01 5.41
CA LEU A 55 -2.44 -7.67 5.63
C LEU A 55 -1.94 -8.15 7.00
N GLY A 56 -0.83 -8.90 6.99
CA GLY A 56 -0.18 -9.42 8.21
C GLY A 56 -0.82 -10.67 8.82
N ALA A 57 -1.95 -11.17 8.29
CA ALA A 57 -2.63 -12.37 8.78
C ALA A 57 -2.42 -13.62 7.90
N GLY A 58 -2.07 -13.46 6.62
CA GLY A 58 -1.99 -14.57 5.65
C GLY A 58 -3.35 -15.13 5.21
N ASN A 59 -4.44 -14.59 5.74
CA ASN A 59 -5.81 -14.94 5.40
C ASN A 59 -6.35 -14.00 4.31
N PHE A 60 -7.42 -14.42 3.63
CA PHE A 60 -8.14 -13.62 2.65
C PHE A 60 -9.62 -13.50 3.05
N ILE A 61 -10.27 -12.41 2.65
CA ILE A 61 -11.72 -12.29 2.70
C ILE A 61 -12.25 -12.63 1.31
N ILE A 62 -13.20 -13.57 1.25
CA ILE A 62 -14.01 -13.86 0.06
C ILE A 62 -15.38 -13.19 0.25
N LEU A 63 -15.83 -12.46 -0.76
CA LEU A 63 -17.19 -11.96 -0.85
C LEU A 63 -18.03 -12.87 -1.76
N ASP A 64 -19.14 -13.39 -1.26
CA ASP A 64 -20.25 -13.89 -2.09
C ASP A 64 -21.32 -12.79 -2.20
N SER A 65 -21.32 -12.11 -3.33
CA SER A 65 -22.30 -11.05 -3.62
C SER A 65 -23.71 -11.61 -3.78
N ALA A 66 -23.87 -12.80 -4.36
CA ALA A 66 -25.18 -13.39 -4.61
C ALA A 66 -25.89 -13.77 -3.30
N ALA A 67 -25.17 -14.43 -2.39
CA ALA A 67 -25.62 -14.79 -1.04
C ALA A 67 -25.46 -13.64 -0.01
N SER A 68 -24.97 -12.46 -0.43
CA SER A 68 -24.73 -11.29 0.43
C SER A 68 -23.95 -11.63 1.72
N THR A 69 -23.00 -12.55 1.60
CA THR A 69 -22.28 -13.21 2.70
C THR A 69 -20.77 -13.12 2.51
N PHE A 70 -20.04 -13.02 3.61
CA PHE A 70 -18.59 -12.85 3.65
C PHE A 70 -17.94 -14.06 4.33
N TYR A 71 -16.81 -14.52 3.81
CA TYR A 71 -16.07 -15.67 4.32
C TYR A 71 -14.61 -15.32 4.55
N THR A 72 -14.00 -15.90 5.58
CA THR A 72 -12.54 -15.89 5.77
C THR A 72 -11.95 -17.16 5.19
N LEU A 73 -11.01 -17.01 4.27
CA LEU A 73 -10.16 -18.07 3.74
C LEU A 73 -8.82 -18.05 4.47
N SER A 74 -8.47 -19.12 5.16
CA SER A 74 -7.25 -19.23 5.95
C SER A 74 -6.33 -20.29 5.37
N TYR A 75 -5.04 -19.99 5.25
CA TYR A 75 -4.02 -20.99 4.88
C TYR A 75 -3.46 -21.65 6.14
N ASN A 76 -3.51 -22.98 6.21
CA ASN A 76 -3.03 -23.73 7.36
C ASN A 76 -1.58 -24.22 7.16
N LYS A 77 -0.93 -24.65 8.25
CA LYS A 77 0.47 -25.15 8.21
C LYS A 77 0.62 -26.49 7.47
N ASN A 78 -0.48 -27.18 7.17
CA ASN A 78 -0.50 -28.45 6.45
C ASN A 78 -0.54 -28.24 4.92
N SER A 79 -0.42 -26.99 4.46
CA SER A 79 -0.54 -26.57 3.05
C SER A 79 -1.96 -26.68 2.45
N GLU A 80 -2.98 -26.72 3.31
CA GLU A 80 -4.38 -26.71 2.92
C GLU A 80 -5.06 -25.37 3.26
N PHE A 81 -6.17 -25.10 2.58
CA PHE A 81 -6.98 -23.92 2.80
C PHE A 81 -8.29 -24.30 3.48
N SER A 82 -8.64 -23.59 4.56
CA SER A 82 -9.93 -23.72 5.25
C SER A 82 -10.76 -22.44 5.10
N ILE A 83 -12.08 -22.60 5.01
CA ILE A 83 -13.02 -21.50 4.82
C ILE A 83 -14.04 -21.46 5.97
N SER A 84 -14.31 -20.27 6.50
CA SER A 84 -15.30 -20.03 7.55
C SER A 84 -16.17 -18.82 7.22
N LYS A 85 -17.44 -18.84 7.64
CA LYS A 85 -18.35 -17.70 7.46
C LYS A 85 -18.00 -16.60 8.46
N LEU A 86 -17.86 -15.36 7.98
CA LEU A 86 -17.51 -14.19 8.77
C LEU A 86 -18.74 -13.38 9.19
N THR A 87 -19.59 -13.01 8.22
CA THR A 87 -20.82 -12.22 8.46
C THR A 87 -21.73 -12.26 7.22
N GLY A 88 -22.93 -11.68 7.34
CA GLY A 88 -23.96 -11.65 6.31
C GLY A 88 -24.93 -12.83 6.41
N THR A 89 -26.21 -12.56 6.25
CA THR A 89 -27.27 -13.58 6.15
C THR A 89 -27.58 -13.86 4.68
N GLU A 90 -27.88 -15.12 4.34
CA GLU A 90 -28.30 -15.50 2.97
C GLU A 90 -29.63 -14.82 2.52
N THR A 91 -30.38 -14.23 3.46
CA THR A 91 -31.44 -13.26 3.14
C THR A 91 -30.85 -11.88 2.89
N ALA A 92 -31.01 -11.32 1.69
CA ALA A 92 -30.66 -9.93 1.40
C ALA A 92 -31.42 -8.94 2.30
N GLY A 93 -30.78 -7.83 2.68
CA GLY A 93 -31.37 -6.81 3.54
C GLY A 93 -30.44 -5.61 3.79
N TYR A 94 -30.79 -4.77 4.77
CA TYR A 94 -29.95 -3.66 5.22
C TYR A 94 -30.09 -3.54 6.74
N VAL A 95 -29.13 -4.11 7.48
CA VAL A 95 -29.13 -4.15 8.96
C VAL A 95 -27.69 -3.98 9.46
N ASP A 96 -27.47 -3.01 10.34
CA ASP A 96 -26.23 -2.80 11.12
C ASP A 96 -26.39 -3.35 12.55
N GLY A 97 -25.28 -3.74 13.18
CA GLY A 97 -25.26 -4.52 14.42
C GLY A 97 -24.22 -5.65 14.42
N SER A 98 -24.45 -6.68 15.23
CA SER A 98 -23.51 -7.80 15.40
C SER A 98 -23.37 -8.67 14.13
N LEU A 99 -22.22 -9.37 14.00
CA LEU A 99 -21.83 -10.09 12.78
C LEU A 99 -22.80 -11.21 12.36
N ASP A 100 -23.56 -11.76 13.31
CA ASP A 100 -24.62 -12.77 13.13
C ASP A 100 -25.95 -12.18 12.62
N LYS A 101 -26.20 -10.89 12.85
CA LYS A 101 -27.47 -10.20 12.54
C LYS A 101 -27.37 -9.22 11.37
N ALA A 102 -26.16 -8.79 11.02
CA ALA A 102 -25.93 -7.85 9.93
C ALA A 102 -26.38 -8.41 8.57
N LYS A 103 -27.14 -7.61 7.83
CA LYS A 103 -27.65 -7.95 6.49
C LYS A 103 -27.17 -6.95 5.46
N PHE A 104 -26.85 -7.44 4.27
CA PHE A 104 -26.37 -6.70 3.09
C PHE A 104 -27.25 -7.09 1.88
N ASN A 105 -27.17 -6.38 0.75
CA ASN A 105 -27.90 -6.73 -0.48
C ASN A 105 -27.03 -6.54 -1.73
N LYS A 106 -26.51 -7.67 -2.24
CA LYS A 106 -25.62 -7.74 -3.40
C LYS A 106 -24.47 -6.73 -3.36
N PRO A 107 -23.64 -6.72 -2.30
CA PRO A 107 -22.47 -5.85 -2.26
C PRO A 107 -21.54 -6.14 -3.45
N LYS A 108 -20.99 -5.07 -4.07
CA LYS A 108 -20.18 -5.16 -5.31
C LYS A 108 -18.68 -5.17 -5.08
N SER A 109 -18.22 -4.57 -3.98
CA SER A 109 -16.80 -4.33 -3.74
C SER A 109 -16.50 -4.40 -2.25
N ILE A 110 -15.28 -4.81 -1.93
CA ILE A 110 -14.70 -4.78 -0.59
C ILE A 110 -13.31 -4.15 -0.65
N THR A 111 -12.81 -3.68 0.48
CA THR A 111 -11.38 -3.38 0.71
C THR A 111 -11.07 -3.51 2.20
N VAL A 112 -9.80 -3.62 2.58
CA VAL A 112 -9.37 -3.94 3.97
C VAL A 112 -8.34 -2.93 4.45
N ASP A 113 -8.52 -2.41 5.68
CA ASP A 113 -7.58 -1.43 6.25
C ASP A 113 -6.36 -2.07 6.94
N SER A 114 -5.45 -1.21 7.41
CA SER A 114 -4.22 -1.58 8.10
C SER A 114 -4.41 -2.34 9.43
N LYS A 115 -5.65 -2.44 9.94
CA LYS A 115 -6.04 -3.15 11.17
C LYS A 115 -6.96 -4.36 10.93
N GLY A 116 -7.41 -4.56 9.69
CA GLY A 116 -8.28 -5.66 9.30
C GLY A 116 -9.78 -5.38 9.44
N ASN A 117 -10.22 -4.12 9.51
CA ASN A 117 -11.64 -3.82 9.23
C ASN A 117 -11.87 -3.92 7.71
N ILE A 118 -13.07 -4.37 7.32
CA ILE A 118 -13.44 -4.56 5.92
C ILE A 118 -14.49 -3.51 5.55
N TYR A 119 -14.22 -2.70 4.53
CA TYR A 119 -15.17 -1.74 3.99
C TYR A 119 -15.87 -2.34 2.79
N VAL A 120 -17.17 -2.09 2.66
CA VAL A 120 -18.10 -2.80 1.78
C VAL A 120 -18.91 -1.78 0.98
N ALA A 121 -18.97 -1.95 -0.34
CA ALA A 121 -19.93 -1.26 -1.21
C ALA A 121 -21.25 -2.04 -1.23
N ASP A 122 -22.19 -1.67 -0.37
CA ASP A 122 -23.52 -2.29 -0.24
C ASP A 122 -24.52 -1.54 -1.15
N ILE A 123 -24.49 -1.92 -2.43
CA ILE A 123 -25.01 -1.12 -3.55
C ILE A 123 -26.52 -1.23 -3.81
N ARG A 124 -27.24 -2.17 -3.16
CA ARG A 124 -28.71 -2.26 -3.27
C ARG A 124 -29.37 -1.93 -1.93
N ASN A 125 -30.66 -1.61 -1.98
CA ASN A 125 -31.42 -0.90 -0.93
C ASN A 125 -31.02 0.57 -0.76
N LYS A 126 -29.75 0.87 -0.42
CA LYS A 126 -29.40 2.20 0.14
C LYS A 126 -28.05 2.81 -0.28
N HIS A 127 -27.38 2.25 -1.29
CA HIS A 127 -26.16 2.83 -1.89
C HIS A 127 -25.11 3.24 -0.84
N ALA A 128 -24.74 2.30 0.03
CA ALA A 128 -24.04 2.58 1.27
C ALA A 128 -22.61 2.03 1.30
N ILE A 129 -21.71 2.78 1.94
CA ILE A 129 -20.38 2.32 2.31
C ILE A 129 -20.42 1.91 3.78
N ARG A 130 -20.14 0.64 4.03
CA ARG A 130 -20.33 -0.01 5.33
C ARG A 130 -19.03 -0.66 5.80
N LYS A 131 -18.83 -0.76 7.10
CA LYS A 131 -17.61 -1.23 7.75
C LYS A 131 -17.92 -2.42 8.64
N ILE A 132 -17.34 -3.57 8.30
CA ILE A 132 -17.28 -4.78 9.14
C ILE A 132 -16.04 -4.64 10.04
N SER A 133 -16.23 -4.85 11.34
CA SER A 133 -15.20 -4.72 12.37
C SER A 133 -15.42 -5.74 13.48
N LYS A 134 -14.50 -5.83 14.45
CA LYS A 134 -14.63 -6.74 15.60
C LYS A 134 -15.84 -6.44 16.50
N SER A 135 -16.37 -5.23 16.47
CA SER A 135 -17.60 -4.84 17.20
C SER A 135 -18.88 -5.02 16.38
N GLY A 136 -18.80 -5.50 15.13
CA GLY A 136 -19.93 -5.68 14.22
C GLY A 136 -19.84 -4.83 12.95
N VAL A 137 -20.99 -4.65 12.31
CA VAL A 137 -21.16 -3.94 11.03
C VAL A 137 -21.84 -2.59 11.26
N THR A 138 -21.26 -1.54 10.69
CA THR A 138 -21.76 -0.15 10.78
C THR A 138 -21.71 0.57 9.43
N THR A 139 -22.67 1.44 9.16
CA THR A 139 -22.67 2.31 7.99
C THR A 139 -21.79 3.53 8.24
N ILE A 140 -20.89 3.88 7.30
CA ILE A 140 -19.99 5.04 7.41
C ILE A 140 -20.33 6.19 6.44
N ALA A 141 -20.93 5.87 5.28
CA ALA A 141 -21.44 6.87 4.34
C ALA A 141 -22.58 6.29 3.47
N GLY A 142 -23.46 7.13 2.95
CA GLY A 142 -24.68 6.68 2.28
C GLY A 142 -25.70 6.16 3.29
N GLY A 143 -26.58 5.24 2.90
CA GLY A 143 -27.50 4.59 3.84
C GLY A 143 -28.74 5.42 4.23
N TYR A 144 -28.82 6.68 3.82
CA TYR A 144 -30.00 7.54 4.03
C TYR A 144 -30.97 7.50 2.84
N SER A 145 -30.47 7.77 1.62
CA SER A 145 -31.27 7.71 0.38
C SER A 145 -31.61 6.27 -0.02
N LEU A 146 -32.82 6.08 -0.58
CA LEU A 146 -33.24 4.87 -1.30
C LEU A 146 -32.97 4.94 -2.82
N ILE A 147 -32.53 6.10 -3.31
CA ILE A 147 -32.31 6.41 -4.73
C ILE A 147 -30.81 6.66 -4.94
N PRO A 148 -30.20 6.14 -6.03
CA PRO A 148 -28.84 6.47 -6.44
C PRO A 148 -28.60 7.99 -6.50
N GLY A 149 -27.42 8.45 -6.09
CA GLY A 149 -27.08 9.87 -6.06
C GLY A 149 -25.59 10.12 -6.21
N ARG A 150 -25.20 11.40 -6.12
CA ARG A 150 -23.81 11.85 -6.25
C ARG A 150 -23.41 12.97 -5.28
N ALA A 151 -24.24 13.23 -4.26
CA ALA A 151 -24.00 14.33 -3.34
C ALA A 151 -22.81 14.02 -2.44
N ASP A 152 -21.91 14.98 -2.26
CA ASP A 152 -20.85 14.97 -1.26
C ASP A 152 -21.32 15.59 0.06
N GLY A 153 -20.52 15.46 1.12
CA GLY A 153 -20.78 16.00 2.44
C GLY A 153 -20.48 14.99 3.56
N PRO A 154 -20.95 15.24 4.79
CA PRO A 154 -20.90 14.27 5.88
C PRO A 154 -21.57 12.95 5.51
N GLY A 155 -21.14 11.83 6.09
CA GLY A 155 -21.53 10.48 5.65
C GLY A 155 -23.03 10.22 5.49
N LEU A 156 -23.88 10.81 6.34
CA LEU A 156 -25.35 10.72 6.26
C LEU A 156 -25.96 11.49 5.07
N ASN A 157 -25.30 12.54 4.61
CA ASN A 157 -25.75 13.41 3.52
C ASN A 157 -25.16 12.97 2.17
N ALA A 158 -24.03 12.24 2.21
CA ALA A 158 -23.41 11.68 1.02
C ALA A 158 -24.32 10.63 0.34
N SER A 159 -24.35 10.63 -0.99
CA SER A 159 -25.07 9.63 -1.80
C SER A 159 -24.20 9.12 -2.95
N PHE A 160 -24.37 7.84 -3.30
CA PHE A 160 -23.57 7.11 -4.27
C PHE A 160 -24.47 6.45 -5.33
N SER A 161 -23.89 6.00 -6.44
CA SER A 161 -24.64 5.26 -7.46
C SER A 161 -24.96 3.81 -7.07
N ASP A 162 -25.56 3.05 -7.98
CA ASP A 162 -25.66 1.59 -7.91
C ASP A 162 -24.41 0.88 -8.50
N ASP A 163 -23.40 1.62 -8.96
CA ASP A 163 -22.15 1.07 -9.47
C ASP A 163 -20.91 1.87 -9.01
N PHE A 164 -20.43 1.52 -7.82
CA PHE A 164 -19.17 2.02 -7.27
C PHE A 164 -18.32 0.91 -6.65
N GLU A 165 -17.01 1.17 -6.54
CA GLU A 165 -16.02 0.29 -5.91
C GLU A 165 -15.12 1.03 -4.92
N LEU A 166 -14.45 0.31 -4.04
CA LEU A 166 -13.64 0.85 -2.93
C LEU A 166 -12.18 0.40 -3.03
N SER A 167 -11.25 1.31 -2.71
CA SER A 167 -9.83 1.00 -2.57
C SER A 167 -9.24 1.76 -1.39
N PHE A 168 -8.63 1.06 -0.42
CA PHE A 168 -7.97 1.68 0.72
C PHE A 168 -6.53 2.14 0.37
N VAL A 169 -6.19 3.35 0.76
CA VAL A 169 -4.85 3.95 0.61
C VAL A 169 -4.21 4.07 2.01
N PRO A 170 -3.28 3.16 2.38
CA PRO A 170 -2.71 3.12 3.73
C PRO A 170 -1.98 4.40 4.15
N GLU A 171 -1.25 5.01 3.21
CA GLU A 171 -0.39 6.19 3.46
C GLU A 171 -1.18 7.45 3.82
N ARG A 172 -2.38 7.60 3.25
CA ARG A 172 -3.27 8.75 3.48
C ARG A 172 -4.36 8.48 4.51
N CYS A 173 -4.56 7.23 4.93
CA CYS A 173 -5.67 6.81 5.78
C CYS A 173 -7.04 7.09 5.13
N THR A 174 -7.18 6.74 3.85
CA THR A 174 -8.30 7.18 3.00
C THR A 174 -8.90 6.00 2.24
N LEU A 175 -10.23 5.96 2.11
CA LEU A 175 -10.88 5.17 1.06
C LEU A 175 -10.99 6.03 -0.20
N MET A 176 -10.45 5.55 -1.31
CA MET A 176 -10.84 6.02 -2.64
C MET A 176 -12.07 5.26 -3.10
N ILE A 177 -12.99 5.96 -3.76
CA ILE A 177 -14.20 5.41 -4.35
C ILE A 177 -14.19 5.74 -5.84
N SER A 178 -14.31 4.71 -6.68
CA SER A 178 -14.54 4.86 -8.11
C SER A 178 -16.04 4.62 -8.34
N ASP A 179 -16.79 5.72 -8.45
CA ASP A 179 -18.24 5.74 -8.65
C ASP A 179 -18.53 5.85 -10.15
N ARG A 180 -18.51 4.70 -10.83
CA ARG A 180 -18.68 4.58 -12.28
C ARG A 180 -20.05 5.04 -12.73
N GLY A 181 -21.10 4.76 -11.95
CA GLY A 181 -22.47 5.17 -12.26
C GLY A 181 -22.65 6.69 -12.36
N THR A 182 -21.88 7.47 -11.58
CA THR A 182 -21.89 8.94 -11.65
C THR A 182 -20.66 9.56 -12.32
N LYS A 183 -19.69 8.72 -12.72
CA LYS A 183 -18.40 9.07 -13.34
C LYS A 183 -17.50 9.93 -12.43
N LEU A 184 -17.51 9.65 -11.13
CA LEU A 184 -16.74 10.38 -10.13
C LEU A 184 -15.66 9.49 -9.50
N VAL A 185 -14.48 10.06 -9.27
CA VAL A 185 -13.53 9.55 -8.27
C VAL A 185 -13.72 10.40 -7.02
N ARG A 186 -13.92 9.76 -5.88
CA ARG A 186 -14.28 10.40 -4.60
C ARG A 186 -13.40 9.83 -3.49
N GLU A 187 -13.35 10.50 -2.35
CA GLU A 187 -12.61 10.00 -1.19
C GLU A 187 -13.38 10.15 0.12
N ILE A 188 -13.11 9.22 1.05
CA ILE A 188 -13.55 9.30 2.45
C ILE A 188 -12.30 9.16 3.31
N GLN A 189 -11.95 10.25 4.01
CA GLN A 189 -10.92 10.20 5.02
C GLN A 189 -11.39 9.32 6.19
N LEU A 190 -10.64 8.25 6.48
CA LEU A 190 -10.93 7.39 7.62
C LEU A 190 -10.42 8.01 8.91
N LYS A 191 -10.95 7.51 10.03
CA LYS A 191 -10.47 7.89 11.35
C LYS A 191 -9.08 7.33 11.59
N ALA A 192 -8.23 8.08 12.32
CA ALA A 192 -6.90 7.60 12.72
C ALA A 192 -6.93 6.28 13.52
N GLU A 193 -8.03 5.98 14.23
CA GLU A 193 -8.26 4.73 14.95
C GLU A 193 -8.36 3.49 14.04
N ASP A 194 -8.56 3.66 12.73
CA ASP A 194 -8.63 2.57 11.73
C ASP A 194 -7.31 2.32 11.01
N CYS A 195 -6.43 3.33 10.95
CA CYS A 195 -5.17 3.28 10.23
C CYS A 195 -3.96 3.05 11.13
N SER A 196 -4.08 3.37 12.42
CA SER A 196 -3.07 3.12 13.45
C SER A 196 -2.84 1.62 13.68
N ARG A 197 -1.82 1.07 13.00
CA ARG A 197 -1.13 -0.12 13.51
C ARG A 197 -0.51 0.23 14.86
N ASN A 198 -0.58 -0.70 15.81
CA ASN A 198 -0.04 -0.52 17.15
C ASN A 198 1.50 -0.54 17.12
N SER A 199 2.12 0.61 16.87
CA SER A 199 3.57 0.83 16.68
C SER A 199 4.41 0.70 17.96
N HIS A 200 4.17 -0.35 18.76
CA HIS A 200 5.02 -0.75 19.89
C HIS A 200 6.46 -1.12 19.47
N SER A 201 6.72 -1.31 18.17
CA SER A 201 8.07 -1.48 17.60
C SER A 201 8.85 -0.17 17.56
N ALA A 202 8.27 0.91 17.01
CA ALA A 202 8.96 2.17 16.76
C ALA A 202 9.41 2.86 18.06
N LEU A 203 8.50 2.99 19.04
CA LEU A 203 8.85 3.65 20.31
C LEU A 203 9.89 2.86 21.11
N ARG A 204 9.83 1.53 21.07
CA ARG A 204 10.84 0.65 21.69
C ARG A 204 12.20 0.75 21.01
N ALA A 205 12.23 0.82 19.68
CA ALA A 205 13.46 1.00 18.92
C ALA A 205 14.14 2.34 19.23
N VAL A 206 13.39 3.43 19.41
CA VAL A 206 13.99 4.71 19.84
C VAL A 206 14.46 4.63 21.30
N SER A 207 13.67 4.06 22.22
CA SER A 207 14.03 4.02 23.64
C SER A 207 15.25 3.16 23.96
N THR A 208 15.50 2.07 23.21
CA THR A 208 16.65 1.20 23.50
C THR A 208 17.98 1.88 23.18
N TRP A 209 18.11 2.55 22.03
CA TRP A 209 19.39 3.17 21.62
C TRP A 209 19.85 4.29 22.58
N PHE A 210 18.93 5.07 23.13
CA PHE A 210 19.26 6.04 24.17
C PHE A 210 19.77 5.39 25.47
N LEU A 211 19.24 4.22 25.84
CA LEU A 211 19.64 3.50 27.05
C LEU A 211 20.90 2.64 26.87
N THR A 212 21.13 2.06 25.68
CA THR A 212 22.25 1.13 25.43
C THR A 212 23.48 1.78 24.80
N VAL A 213 23.33 2.92 24.11
CA VAL A 213 24.44 3.63 23.44
C VAL A 213 24.57 5.06 23.95
N GLY A 214 23.46 5.81 24.00
CA GLY A 214 23.47 7.23 24.42
C GLY A 214 23.97 7.43 25.85
N LEU A 215 23.34 6.74 26.81
CA LEU A 215 23.67 6.84 28.23
C LEU A 215 25.12 6.46 28.57
N PRO A 216 25.66 5.30 28.17
CA PRO A 216 27.06 4.97 28.45
C PRO A 216 28.06 5.90 27.73
N CYS A 217 27.75 6.39 26.52
CA CYS A 217 28.60 7.37 25.83
C CYS A 217 28.69 8.70 26.60
N LEU A 218 27.55 9.19 27.13
CA LEU A 218 27.51 10.37 27.98
C LEU A 218 28.33 10.19 29.28
N VAL A 219 28.19 9.03 29.93
CA VAL A 219 28.94 8.69 31.15
C VAL A 219 30.45 8.63 30.87
N CYS A 220 30.88 8.02 29.76
CA CYS A 220 32.29 8.00 29.36
C CYS A 220 32.84 9.40 29.07
N LEU A 221 32.07 10.30 28.44
CA LEU A 221 32.47 11.69 28.22
C LEU A 221 32.62 12.47 29.54
N ILE A 222 31.67 12.32 30.47
CA ILE A 222 31.73 12.96 31.79
C ILE A 222 32.93 12.44 32.59
N LEU A 223 33.12 11.12 32.66
CA LEU A 223 34.28 10.52 33.34
C LEU A 223 35.60 10.96 32.70
N GLY A 224 35.68 11.00 31.37
CA GLY A 224 36.87 11.48 30.65
C GLY A 224 37.22 12.92 30.99
N LEU A 225 36.22 13.82 31.08
CA LEU A 225 36.42 15.21 31.47
C LEU A 225 36.78 15.37 32.96
N VAL A 226 36.20 14.57 33.85
CA VAL A 226 36.47 14.59 35.30
C VAL A 226 37.84 13.99 35.64
N ILE A 227 38.31 12.99 34.90
CA ILE A 227 39.62 12.35 35.11
C ILE A 227 40.75 13.18 34.47
N ARG A 228 40.47 13.97 33.43
CA ARG A 228 41.46 14.78 32.69
C ARG A 228 42.44 15.61 33.56
N PRO A 229 42.04 16.25 34.67
CA PRO A 229 42.97 17.01 35.54
C PRO A 229 43.90 16.14 36.38
N TYR A 230 43.59 14.84 36.53
CA TYR A 230 44.32 13.88 37.38
C TYR A 230 45.24 12.95 36.58
N VAL A 231 45.26 13.06 35.25
CA VAL A 231 46.21 12.33 34.39
C VAL A 231 47.58 13.00 34.48
N ILE A 232 48.41 12.51 35.41
CA ILE A 232 49.81 12.93 35.53
C ILE A 232 50.55 12.51 34.23
N PRO A 233 51.21 13.45 33.51
CA PRO A 233 52.00 13.09 32.34
C PRO A 233 53.26 12.33 32.78
N ASN A 234 53.31 11.03 32.50
CA ASN A 234 54.56 10.26 32.63
C ASN A 234 55.54 10.69 31.54
N THR A 235 56.42 11.64 31.85
CA THR A 235 57.59 11.98 31.04
C THR A 235 58.62 10.85 31.13
N GLY A 236 58.36 9.75 30.42
CA GLY A 236 59.31 8.66 30.25
C GLY A 236 60.52 9.14 29.46
N THR A 237 61.71 9.00 30.04
CA THR A 237 62.98 9.34 29.38
C THR A 237 63.17 8.49 28.13
N GLN A 238 63.37 9.13 26.97
CA GLN A 238 63.83 8.42 25.78
C GLN A 238 65.26 7.92 26.02
N GLN A 239 65.49 6.62 25.81
CA GLN A 239 66.82 6.07 25.59
C GLN A 239 66.80 5.19 24.34
N SER A 240 67.81 5.37 23.50
CA SER A 240 67.76 4.99 22.09
C SER A 240 68.55 3.71 21.78
N SER A 241 67.88 2.77 21.11
CA SER A 241 68.47 1.73 20.27
C SER A 241 67.36 1.14 19.37
N SER A 242 67.63 0.49 18.24
CA SER A 242 68.71 0.60 17.25
C SER A 242 68.30 -0.30 16.08
N ALA A 243 68.67 0.05 14.84
CA ALA A 243 68.36 -0.66 13.60
C ALA A 243 66.85 -0.76 13.24
N GLN A 244 66.44 -0.98 11.98
CA GLN A 244 66.91 -0.51 10.66
C GLN A 244 66.04 -1.25 9.63
N HIS A 245 65.29 -0.53 8.80
CA HIS A 245 65.13 -0.94 7.40
C HIS A 245 64.65 0.23 6.55
N ASP A 246 65.29 0.37 5.39
CA ASP A 246 65.08 1.47 4.45
C ASP A 246 63.86 1.23 3.55
N MET A 247 63.20 2.32 3.14
CA MET A 247 62.78 2.48 1.75
C MET A 247 62.64 3.96 1.38
N GLU A 248 62.84 4.24 0.09
CA GLU A 248 63.27 5.54 -0.43
C GLU A 248 62.19 6.64 -0.43
N ALA A 249 62.66 7.89 -0.55
CA ALA A 249 61.82 9.07 -0.71
C ALA A 249 61.84 9.57 -2.16
N LEU A 250 60.78 10.26 -2.57
CA LEU A 250 60.91 11.40 -3.48
C LEU A 250 59.79 12.42 -3.21
N PRO A 251 60.10 13.72 -3.04
CA PRO A 251 59.11 14.74 -2.69
C PRO A 251 58.53 15.44 -3.93
N ASN A 252 57.54 16.30 -3.71
CA ASN A 252 57.51 17.57 -4.44
C ASN A 252 57.18 18.72 -3.48
N GLN A 253 57.70 19.91 -3.79
CA GLN A 253 57.66 21.11 -2.95
C GLN A 253 56.73 22.19 -3.53
N SER A 254 56.52 23.23 -2.71
CA SER A 254 55.97 24.56 -3.05
C SER A 254 54.48 24.64 -3.42
N GLY A 255 53.79 25.77 -3.19
CA GLY A 255 54.25 27.06 -2.64
C GLY A 255 53.44 27.54 -1.43
N GLU A 256 54.04 28.44 -0.64
CA GLU A 256 53.44 29.05 0.57
C GLU A 256 52.59 30.29 0.26
N THR A 257 52.22 31.02 1.33
CA THR A 257 51.52 32.32 1.45
C THR A 257 49.97 32.22 1.51
N SER A 258 49.28 32.46 2.63
CA SER A 258 49.46 33.33 3.82
C SER A 258 48.98 34.77 3.66
N SER A 259 48.16 35.19 4.62
CA SER A 259 47.92 36.57 5.09
C SER A 259 47.12 37.56 4.22
N ASP A 260 45.81 37.60 4.50
CA ASP A 260 45.10 38.83 4.93
C ASP A 260 44.94 40.04 3.96
N VAL A 261 44.36 41.10 4.55
CA VAL A 261 44.43 42.52 4.13
C VAL A 261 43.37 43.02 3.11
N LEU A 262 42.22 43.36 3.70
CA LEU A 262 41.48 44.63 3.53
C LEU A 262 40.49 44.89 2.35
N LEU A 263 39.29 45.35 2.78
CA LEU A 263 38.36 46.28 2.10
C LEU A 263 37.52 45.70 0.93
N ARG A 264 36.31 46.19 0.62
CA ARG A 264 35.63 47.41 1.11
C ARG A 264 34.09 47.27 1.19
N HIS A 265 33.47 48.14 1.99
CA HIS A 265 32.03 48.40 2.06
C HIS A 265 31.39 48.87 0.73
N GLN A 266 30.05 48.79 0.69
CA GLN A 266 29.11 49.51 -0.21
C GLN A 266 29.04 49.00 -1.68
N LYS A 267 27.90 49.15 -2.41
CA LYS A 267 26.72 50.02 -2.17
C LYS A 267 25.42 49.50 -2.83
N ARG A 268 24.30 49.63 -2.09
CA ARG A 268 22.91 50.00 -2.51
C ARG A 268 22.29 49.48 -3.84
N SER A 269 21.07 48.96 -3.68
CA SER A 269 19.81 49.41 -4.33
C SER A 269 19.67 49.30 -5.85
N CYS A 270 18.78 48.40 -6.28
CA CYS A 270 17.37 48.77 -6.54
C CYS A 270 16.45 47.75 -5.86
#